data_AF-M9YUX6-F1
#
_entry.id   AF-M9YUX6-F1
#
_cell.length_a   1.000
_cell.length_b   1.000
_cell.length_c   1.000
_cell.angle_alpha   90.00
_cell.angle_beta   90.00
_cell.angle_gamma   90.00
#
_symmetry.space_group_name_H-M   'P 1'
#
loop_
_entity.id
_entity.type
_entity.pdbx_description
1 polymer ?
#
loop_
_entity_poly.entity_id
_entity_poly.type
_entity_poly.pdbx_seq_one_letter_code
_entity_poly.pdbx_strand_id
1 'polypeptide(L)'
;MNAEHVARWAGTHSLTPIQVDCATAVMLKILDGKCKMKPTEKLVMALLYERVKHLPGEKLGADIHRLIADARKRLDEDMQFLLYEKRVLAETMISRPVMKGFKAMLRETGLLEAERDWEETGA
;
A
#
# COMPACT_ATOMS: atom_id res chain seq x y z
N MET A 1 4.78 -9.35 13.24
CA MET A 1 5.28 -8.00 12.88
C MET A 1 4.48 -6.94 13.63
N ASN A 2 5.13 -5.97 14.31
CA ASN A 2 4.45 -4.93 15.10
C ASN A 2 4.84 -3.52 14.64
N ALA A 3 4.19 -2.47 15.19
CA ALA A 3 4.42 -1.08 14.78
C ALA A 3 5.86 -0.60 14.97
N GLU A 4 6.54 -1.04 16.03
CA GLU A 4 7.92 -0.67 16.31
C GLU A 4 8.89 -1.25 15.28
N HIS A 5 8.69 -2.51 14.89
CA HIS A 5 9.51 -3.14 13.87
C HIS A 5 9.37 -2.44 12.51
N VAL A 6 8.14 -2.11 12.09
CA VAL A 6 7.90 -1.38 10.83
C VAL A 6 8.53 0.02 10.89
N ALA A 7 8.45 0.71 12.03
CA ALA A 7 9.08 2.02 12.20
C ALA A 7 10.61 1.93 12.09
N ARG A 8 11.23 0.94 12.73
CA ARG A 8 12.67 0.70 12.64
C ARG A 8 13.10 0.39 11.21
N TRP A 9 12.35 -0.48 10.53
CA TRP A 9 12.60 -0.80 9.13
C TRP A 9 12.52 0.43 8.22
N ALA A 10 11.46 1.24 8.38
CA ALA A 10 11.29 2.47 7.58
C ALA A 10 12.37 3.52 7.87
N GLY A 11 12.95 3.51 9.08
CA GLY A 11 14.09 4.37 9.43
C GLY A 11 15.41 3.93 8.80
N THR A 12 15.57 2.66 8.43
CA THR A 12 16.79 2.14 7.79
C THR A 12 16.65 1.96 6.28
N HIS A 13 15.43 1.98 5.74
CA HIS A 13 15.14 1.81 4.32
C HIS A 13 14.40 3.04 3.78
N SER A 14 15.15 3.94 3.15
CA SER A 14 14.56 5.10 2.47
C SER A 14 13.80 4.66 1.23
N LEU A 15 12.49 4.93 1.19
CA LEU A 15 11.67 4.65 0.02
C LEU A 15 11.83 5.76 -1.03
N THR A 16 11.89 5.38 -2.29
CA THR A 16 11.79 6.32 -3.41
C THR A 16 10.36 6.85 -3.55
N PRO A 17 10.13 8.00 -4.23
CA PRO A 17 8.78 8.56 -4.40
C PRO A 17 7.77 7.58 -5.00
N ILE A 18 8.18 6.78 -5.99
CA ILE A 18 7.29 5.75 -6.57
C ILE A 18 6.97 4.60 -5.61
N GLN A 19 7.86 4.29 -4.65
CA GLN A 19 7.60 3.29 -3.61
C GLN A 19 6.64 3.84 -2.54
N VAL A 20 6.68 5.15 -2.26
CA VAL A 20 5.66 5.84 -1.43
C VAL A 20 4.30 5.75 -2.10
N ASP A 21 4.22 5.96 -3.42
CA ASP A 21 2.97 5.77 -4.18
C ASP A 21 2.47 4.33 -4.08
N CYS A 22 3.36 3.35 -4.16
CA CYS A 22 2.99 1.94 -4.02
C CYS A 22 2.39 1.63 -2.64
N ALA A 23 2.99 2.13 -1.56
CA ALA A 23 2.44 2.00 -0.21
C ALA A 23 1.05 2.67 -0.10
N THR A 24 0.90 3.84 -0.70
CA THR A 24 -0.37 4.60 -0.74
C THR A 24 -1.45 3.87 -1.53
N ALA A 25 -1.12 3.32 -2.69
CA ALA A 25 -2.05 2.54 -3.52
C ALA A 25 -2.49 1.25 -2.82
N VAL A 26 -1.60 0.57 -2.09
CA VAL A 26 -1.99 -0.58 -1.27
C VAL A 26 -2.94 -0.16 -0.14
N MET A 27 -2.71 0.98 0.51
CA MET A 27 -3.62 1.52 1.52
C MET A 27 -5.01 1.80 0.94
N LEU A 28 -5.11 2.38 -0.27
CA LEU A 28 -6.39 2.54 -0.98
C LEU A 28 -7.08 1.19 -1.22
N LYS A 29 -6.35 0.17 -1.70
CA LYS A 29 -6.89 -1.18 -1.90
C LYS A 29 -7.36 -1.83 -0.60
N ILE A 30 -6.73 -1.51 0.53
CA ILE A 30 -7.15 -2.02 1.85
C ILE A 30 -8.49 -1.39 2.23
N LEU A 31 -8.63 -0.07 2.11
CA LEU A 31 -9.87 0.64 2.45
C LEU A 31 -11.03 0.29 1.51
N ASP A 32 -10.75 0.12 0.21
CA ASP A 32 -11.74 -0.32 -0.79
C ASP A 32 -12.02 -1.85 -0.74
N GLY A 33 -11.39 -2.59 0.18
CA GLY A 33 -11.62 -4.03 0.35
C GLY A 33 -11.10 -4.91 -0.80
N LYS A 34 -10.37 -4.37 -1.78
CA LYS A 34 -9.82 -5.12 -2.95
C LYS A 34 -8.41 -5.69 -2.73
N CYS A 35 -7.79 -5.43 -1.58
CA CYS A 35 -6.46 -5.98 -1.27
C CYS A 35 -6.54 -7.49 -0.93
N LYS A 36 -5.77 -8.31 -1.66
CA LYS A 36 -5.71 -9.78 -1.50
C LYS A 36 -4.60 -10.27 -0.55
N MET A 37 -3.83 -9.36 0.05
CA MET A 37 -2.76 -9.72 1.00
C MET A 37 -3.35 -10.35 2.27
N LYS A 38 -2.55 -11.17 2.98
CA LYS A 38 -3.00 -11.75 4.26
C LYS A 38 -3.32 -10.64 5.27
N PRO A 39 -4.18 -10.87 6.29
CA PRO A 39 -4.47 -9.87 7.31
C PRO A 39 -3.22 -9.30 7.99
N THR A 40 -2.21 -10.13 8.26
CA THR A 40 -0.92 -9.72 8.83
C THR A 40 -0.15 -8.79 7.90
N GLU A 41 -0.09 -9.10 6.61
CA GLU A 41 0.57 -8.26 5.61
C GLU A 41 -0.19 -6.94 5.37
N LYS A 42 -1.52 -6.95 5.38
CA LYS A 42 -2.34 -5.72 5.32
C LYS A 42 -2.03 -4.80 6.48
N LEU A 43 -1.89 -5.35 7.69
CA LEU A 43 -1.49 -4.60 8.87
C LEU A 43 -0.10 -3.99 8.69
N VAL A 44 0.88 -4.76 8.21
CA VAL A 44 2.23 -4.25 7.90
C VAL A 44 2.19 -3.11 6.89
N MET A 45 1.42 -3.25 5.81
CA MET A 45 1.28 -2.21 4.79
C MET A 45 0.59 -0.95 5.32
N ALA A 46 -0.42 -1.10 6.17
CA ALA A 46 -1.06 0.05 6.83
C ALA A 46 -0.08 0.77 7.77
N LEU A 47 0.73 0.03 8.53
CA LEU A 47 1.77 0.59 9.39
C LEU A 47 2.88 1.28 8.57
N LEU A 48 3.28 0.68 7.45
CA LEU A 48 4.26 1.26 6.54
C LEU A 48 3.74 2.57 5.96
N TYR A 49 2.49 2.58 5.48
CA TYR A 49 1.83 3.79 5.00
C TYR A 49 1.86 4.92 6.04
N GLU A 50 1.58 4.64 7.32
CA GLU A 50 1.68 5.65 8.38
C GLU A 50 3.08 6.29 8.49
N ARG A 51 4.12 5.51 8.20
CA ARG A 51 5.52 5.98 8.24
C ARG A 51 5.92 6.77 7.01
N VAL A 52 5.25 6.60 5.88
CA VAL A 52 5.68 7.21 4.61
C VAL A 52 4.71 8.23 4.03
N LYS A 53 3.48 8.34 4.55
CA LYS A 53 2.43 9.26 4.07
C LYS A 53 2.79 10.76 4.10
N HIS A 54 3.89 11.12 4.75
CA HIS A 54 4.39 12.50 4.83
C HIS A 54 5.52 12.78 3.83
N LEU A 55 6.02 11.75 3.16
CA LEU A 55 7.03 11.85 2.12
C LEU A 55 6.35 12.13 0.77
N PRO A 56 7.02 12.83 -0.16
CA PRO A 56 6.45 13.06 -1.48
C PRO A 56 6.36 11.76 -2.29
N GLY A 57 5.18 11.50 -2.85
CA GLY A 57 4.97 10.52 -3.91
C GLY A 57 5.38 11.06 -5.28
N GLU A 58 5.51 10.19 -6.28
CA GLU A 58 5.79 10.59 -7.67
C GLU A 58 4.50 10.92 -8.44
N LYS A 59 3.42 10.19 -8.18
CA LYS A 59 2.14 10.26 -8.89
C LYS A 59 0.96 10.57 -7.97
N LEU A 60 0.98 10.05 -6.74
CA LEU A 60 -0.12 10.23 -5.79
C LEU A 60 0.19 11.39 -4.84
N GLY A 61 -0.69 12.38 -4.83
CA GLY A 61 -0.49 13.63 -4.10
C GLY A 61 -1.16 13.68 -2.73
N ALA A 62 -1.10 14.87 -2.13
CA ALA A 62 -1.72 15.16 -0.83
C ALA A 62 -3.25 14.97 -0.83
N ASP A 63 -3.91 15.06 -1.98
CA ASP A 63 -5.34 14.81 -2.14
C ASP A 63 -5.71 13.36 -1.78
N ILE A 64 -4.90 12.40 -2.23
CA ILE A 64 -5.09 10.97 -1.91
C ILE A 64 -4.88 10.72 -0.41
N HIS A 65 -3.87 11.34 0.20
CA HIS A 65 -3.63 11.21 1.64
C HIS A 65 -4.77 11.78 2.47
N ARG A 66 -5.37 12.90 2.04
CA ARG A 66 -6.57 13.47 2.67
C ARG A 66 -7.76 12.52 2.55
N LEU A 67 -8.01 11.97 1.36
CA LEU A 67 -9.06 10.98 1.15
C LEU A 67 -8.90 9.77 2.08
N ILE A 68 -7.69 9.21 2.19
CA ILE A 68 -7.41 8.09 3.11
C ILE A 68 -7.70 8.47 4.57
N ALA A 69 -7.34 9.70 4.98
CA ALA A 69 -7.58 10.18 6.33
C ALA A 69 -9.07 10.33 6.63
N ASP A 70 -9.86 10.80 5.66
CA ASP A 70 -11.31 10.98 5.81
C ASP A 70 -12.05 9.65 5.77
N ALA A 71 -11.67 8.75 4.86
CA ALA A 71 -12.23 7.39 4.77
C ALA A 71 -12.07 6.57 6.07
N ARG A 72 -10.99 6.81 6.82
CA ARG A 72 -10.78 6.17 8.12
C ARG A 72 -11.70 6.69 9.23
N LYS A 73 -12.24 7.90 9.08
CA LYS A 73 -13.21 8.49 10.03
C LYS A 73 -14.64 8.10 9.68
N ARG A 74 -14.95 8.03 8.38
CA ARG A 74 -16.29 7.74 7.88
C ARG A 74 -16.20 7.01 6.54
N LEU A 75 -16.81 5.82 6.48
CA LEU A 75 -16.83 4.96 5.28
C LEU A 75 -18.27 4.67 4.87
N ASP A 76 -18.97 5.71 4.42
CA ASP A 76 -20.30 5.63 3.82
C ASP A 76 -20.23 5.26 2.32
N GLU A 77 -21.38 5.11 1.68
CA GLU A 77 -21.47 4.71 0.26
C GLU A 77 -20.75 5.70 -0.67
N ASP A 78 -20.91 7.01 -0.43
CA ASP A 78 -20.21 8.05 -1.20
C ASP A 78 -18.68 7.92 -1.07
N MET A 79 -18.19 7.69 0.15
CA MET A 79 -16.76 7.47 0.39
C MET A 79 -16.26 6.18 -0.28
N GLN A 80 -17.06 5.11 -0.26
CA GLN A 80 -16.71 3.87 -0.95
C GLN A 80 -16.58 4.11 -2.47
N PHE A 81 -17.49 4.88 -3.07
CA PHE A 81 -17.41 5.23 -4.48
C PHE A 81 -16.15 6.05 -4.80
N LEU A 82 -15.83 7.06 -3.99
CA LEU A 82 -14.60 7.84 -4.15
C LEU A 82 -13.32 7.00 -4.00
N LEU A 83 -13.27 6.09 -3.03
CA LEU A 83 -12.15 5.16 -2.86
C LEU A 83 -11.98 4.24 -4.05
N TYR A 84 -13.08 3.72 -4.59
CA TYR A 84 -13.07 2.90 -5.81
C TYR A 84 -12.45 3.67 -6.97
N GLU A 85 -12.92 4.89 -7.25
CA GLU A 85 -12.40 5.72 -8.34
C GLU A 85 -10.91 6.00 -8.18
N LYS A 86 -10.48 6.45 -6.99
CA LYS A 86 -9.09 6.77 -6.74
C LYS A 86 -8.18 5.55 -6.75
N ARG A 87 -8.66 4.38 -6.30
CA ARG A 87 -7.93 3.12 -6.43
C ARG A 87 -7.71 2.77 -7.91
N VAL A 88 -8.74 2.85 -8.75
CA VAL A 88 -8.62 2.56 -10.19
C VAL A 88 -7.64 3.52 -10.87
N LEU A 89 -7.69 4.81 -10.52
CA LEU A 89 -6.72 5.80 -10.99
C LEU A 89 -5.29 5.42 -10.58
N ALA A 90 -5.07 5.08 -9.31
CA ALA A 90 -3.76 4.67 -8.82
C ALA A 90 -3.24 3.40 -9.52
N GLU A 91 -4.10 2.41 -9.80
CA GLU A 91 -3.75 1.20 -10.54
C GLU A 91 -3.38 1.47 -12.01
N THR A 92 -3.91 2.56 -12.58
CA THR A 92 -3.55 3.01 -13.94
C THR A 92 -2.22 3.75 -13.95
N MET A 93 -1.92 4.53 -12.90
CA MET A 93 -0.68 5.29 -12.76
C MET A 93 0.51 4.42 -12.36
N ILE A 94 0.28 3.37 -11.57
CA ILE A 94 1.33 2.48 -11.04
C ILE A 94 1.26 1.15 -11.76
N SER A 95 2.25 0.92 -12.64
CA SER A 95 2.30 -0.30 -13.43
C SER A 95 2.50 -1.56 -12.57
N ARG A 96 2.00 -2.70 -13.07
CA ARG A 96 2.18 -4.00 -12.39
C ARG A 96 3.65 -4.35 -12.12
N PRO A 97 4.62 -4.10 -13.04
CA PRO A 97 6.04 -4.31 -12.76
C PRO A 97 6.57 -3.49 -11.58
N VAL A 98 6.18 -2.21 -11.46
CA VAL A 98 6.59 -1.33 -10.36
C VAL A 98 6.07 -1.87 -9.02
N MET A 99 4.78 -2.20 -8.96
CA MET A 99 4.17 -2.79 -7.76
C MET A 99 4.79 -4.14 -7.40
N LYS A 100 5.11 -4.99 -8.40
CA LYS A 100 5.78 -6.28 -8.20
C LYS A 100 7.18 -6.08 -7.61
N GLY A 101 7.98 -5.17 -8.19
CA GLY A 101 9.32 -4.86 -7.70
C GLY A 101 9.32 -4.31 -6.27
N PHE A 102 8.38 -3.40 -5.96
CA PHE A 102 8.19 -2.90 -4.60
C PHE A 102 7.89 -4.03 -3.62
N LYS A 103 6.92 -4.89 -3.94
CA LYS A 103 6.57 -6.06 -3.13
C LYS A 103 7.72 -7.05 -2.96
N ALA A 104 8.54 -7.26 -3.99
CA ALA A 104 9.72 -8.12 -3.93
C ALA A 104 10.76 -7.56 -2.96
N MET A 105 11.08 -6.26 -3.07
CA MET A 105 11.98 -5.57 -2.15
C MET A 105 11.52 -5.68 -0.69
N LEU A 106 10.22 -5.50 -0.42
CA LEU A 106 9.69 -5.67 0.95
C LEU A 106 9.87 -7.09 1.50
N ARG A 107 9.90 -8.12 0.64
CA ARG A 107 10.12 -9.52 1.05
C ARG A 107 11.59 -9.81 1.26
N GLU A 108 12.44 -9.37 0.32
CA GLU A 108 13.89 -9.52 0.39
C GLU A 108 14.47 -8.85 1.64
N THR A 109 13.91 -7.69 2.02
CA THR A 109 14.30 -6.95 3.23
C THR A 109 13.60 -7.44 4.51
N GLY A 110 12.79 -8.49 4.42
CA GLY A 110 12.14 -9.15 5.56
C GLY A 110 10.94 -8.40 6.18
N LEU A 111 10.43 -7.35 5.53
CA LEU A 111 9.24 -6.63 6.03
C LEU A 111 7.95 -7.42 5.77
N LEU A 112 7.86 -8.08 4.61
CA LEU A 112 6.78 -9.00 4.27
C LEU A 112 7.28 -10.44 4.27
N GLU A 113 6.36 -11.38 4.49
CA GLU A 113 6.65 -12.80 4.35
C GLU A 113 7.06 -13.11 2.91
N ALA A 114 8.05 -13.99 2.72
CA ALA A 114 8.38 -14.53 1.42
C ALA A 114 7.11 -15.07 0.74
N GLU A 115 6.97 -14.80 -0.56
CA GLU A 115 5.89 -15.39 -1.34
C GLU A 115 6.13 -16.89 -1.32
N ARG A 116 5.27 -17.64 -0.63
CA ARG A 116 5.20 -19.08 -0.85
C ARG A 116 4.54 -19.20 -2.20
N ASP A 117 5.32 -19.57 -3.22
CA ASP A 117 4.81 -19.93 -4.54
C ASP A 117 3.74 -21.02 -4.35
N TRP A 118 2.49 -20.62 -4.21
CA TRP A 118 1.39 -21.43 -4.69
C TRP A 118 1.37 -21.16 -6.18
N GLU A 119 1.93 -22.09 -6.94
CA GLU A 119 1.85 -22.10 -8.39
C GLU A 119 0.44 -21.72 -8.82
N GLU A 120 0.36 -20.64 -9.59
CA GLU A 120 -0.79 -20.32 -10.40
C GLU A 120 -0.88 -21.42 -11.47
N THR A 121 -1.39 -22.59 -11.10
CA THR A 121 -1.96 -23.57 -12.02
C THR A 121 -3.24 -22.94 -12.57
N GLY A 122 -3.06 -22.01 -13.51
CA GLY A 122 -4.10 -21.57 -14.40
C GLY A 122 -4.33 -22.67 -15.43
N ALA A 123 -5.36 -23.47 -15.20
CA ALA A 123 -6.01 -24.32 -16.19
C ALA A 123 -6.68 -23.47 -17.29
#